data_AF-A0A6A4GY64-F1
#
_entry.id   AF-A0A6A4GY64-F1
#
_cell.length_a   1.000
_cell.length_b   1.000
_cell.length_c   1.000
_cell.angle_alpha   90.00
_cell.angle_beta   90.00
_cell.angle_gamma   90.00
#
_symmetry.space_group_name_H-M   'P 1'
#
loop_
_entity.id
_entity.type
_entity.pdbx_description
1 polymer ?
#
loop_
_entity_poly.entity_id
_entity_poly.type
_entity_poly.pdbx_seq_one_letter_code
_entity_poly.pdbx_strand_id
1 'polypeptide(L)'
;MVPRQAAIPAAMYTAAETGKDMGFNAIWISPIVQNVEGLRTEGEAYHGYWPQNINSLNSNFGSADDLKNLSTSLHDQGMYLMVDIVVNHLVANPTNTTNVSPETFDYSFLQPFGSQSSFHTQCFISDYNNQTNVE
;
A
#
# COMPACT_ATOMS: atom_id res chain seq x y z
N MET A 1 2.25 7.59 26.01
CA MET A 1 2.24 7.30 24.55
C MET A 1 3.62 6.80 24.20
N VAL A 2 3.75 5.55 23.79
CA VAL A 2 5.02 4.99 23.28
C VAL A 2 5.08 5.33 21.80
N PRO A 3 6.15 5.95 21.28
CA PRO A 3 6.30 6.16 19.85
C PRO A 3 6.36 4.78 19.18
N ARG A 4 5.46 4.48 18.23
CA ARG A 4 5.59 3.28 17.39
C ARG A 4 6.85 3.45 16.55
N GLN A 5 7.94 2.85 17.03
CA GLN A 5 9.19 2.68 16.32
C GLN A 5 8.90 1.99 14.98
N ALA A 6 9.51 2.44 13.88
CA ALA A 6 9.34 1.87 12.54
C ALA A 6 9.45 0.34 12.58
N ALA A 7 8.31 -0.36 12.49
CA ALA A 7 8.19 -1.77 12.87
C ALA A 7 8.52 -2.75 11.74
N ILE A 8 8.71 -2.25 10.52
CA ILE A 8 8.79 -3.08 9.32
C ILE A 8 10.20 -3.61 9.01
N PRO A 9 11.30 -2.84 9.15
CA PRO A 9 12.62 -3.37 8.78
C PRO A 9 12.97 -4.64 9.56
N ALA A 10 12.83 -4.64 10.89
CA ALA A 10 13.16 -5.79 11.73
C ALA A 10 12.31 -7.02 11.42
N ALA A 11 10.98 -6.85 11.28
CA ALA A 11 10.08 -7.96 10.98
C ALA A 11 10.36 -8.57 9.60
N MET A 12 10.73 -7.75 8.61
CA MET A 12 11.07 -8.23 7.27
C MET A 12 12.39 -9.00 7.24
N TYR A 13 13.42 -8.57 7.98
CA TYR A 13 14.66 -9.34 8.12
C TYR A 13 14.41 -10.68 8.82
N THR A 14 13.63 -10.72 9.90
CA THR A 14 13.30 -11.97 10.59
C THR A 14 12.50 -12.93 9.70
N ALA A 15 11.55 -12.41 8.91
CA ALA A 15 10.79 -13.22 7.96
C ALA A 15 11.68 -13.78 6.85
N ALA A 16 12.67 -13.01 6.38
CA ALA A 16 13.66 -13.47 5.41
C ALA A 16 14.53 -14.61 5.96
N GLU A 17 15.08 -14.43 7.16
CA GLU A 17 15.91 -15.44 7.82
C GLU A 17 15.12 -16.73 8.10
N THR A 18 13.95 -16.61 8.74
CA THR A 18 13.06 -17.76 9.01
C THR A 18 12.62 -18.43 7.71
N GLY A 19 12.29 -17.63 6.70
CA GLY A 19 11.86 -18.12 5.41
C GLY A 19 12.95 -18.97 4.74
N LYS A 20 14.20 -18.52 4.81
CA LYS A 20 15.34 -19.27 4.30
C LYS A 20 15.56 -20.59 5.04
N ASP A 21 15.46 -20.61 6.36
CA ASP A 21 15.56 -21.83 7.17
C ASP A 21 14.46 -22.85 6.83
N MET A 22 13.29 -22.35 6.42
CA MET A 22 12.18 -23.16 5.92
C MET A 22 12.32 -23.58 4.44
N GLY A 23 13.35 -23.11 3.73
CA GLY A 23 13.61 -23.43 2.33
C GLY A 23 12.90 -22.51 1.32
N PHE A 24 12.30 -21.40 1.74
CA PHE A 24 11.80 -20.38 0.83
C PHE A 24 12.96 -19.62 0.19
N ASN A 25 12.78 -19.25 -1.08
CA ASN A 25 13.73 -18.45 -1.85
C ASN A 25 13.19 -17.06 -2.20
N ALA A 26 12.04 -16.65 -1.66
CA ALA A 26 11.46 -15.34 -1.90
C ALA A 26 10.60 -14.88 -0.72
N ILE A 27 10.49 -13.57 -0.52
CA ILE A 27 9.46 -12.96 0.32
C ILE A 27 8.57 -12.05 -0.51
N TRP A 28 7.28 -11.96 -0.14
CA TRP A 28 6.32 -11.03 -0.73
C TRP A 28 5.86 -10.03 0.32
N ILE A 29 6.02 -8.74 0.01
CA ILE A 29 5.69 -7.64 0.92
C ILE A 29 4.50 -6.82 0.42
N SER A 30 3.78 -6.20 1.38
CA SER A 30 2.69 -5.26 1.14
C SER A 30 3.10 -4.10 0.23
N PRO A 31 2.14 -3.38 -0.39
CA PRO A 31 2.46 -2.23 -1.23
C PRO A 31 3.19 -1.14 -0.46
N ILE A 32 4.31 -0.68 -1.01
CA ILE A 32 5.25 0.21 -0.33
C ILE A 32 4.95 1.70 -0.50
N VAL A 33 4.00 2.04 -1.37
CA VAL A 33 3.67 3.44 -1.69
C VAL A 33 2.94 4.12 -0.54
N GLN A 34 3.06 5.45 -0.46
CA GLN A 34 2.43 6.25 0.58
C GLN A 34 0.93 6.03 0.58
N ASN A 35 0.45 5.54 1.72
CA ASN A 35 -0.95 5.35 2.00
C ASN A 35 -1.53 6.55 2.73
N VAL A 36 -2.85 6.59 2.78
CA VAL A 36 -3.56 7.59 3.57
C VAL A 36 -3.27 7.42 5.07
N GLU A 37 -3.03 8.51 5.78
CA GLU A 37 -2.75 8.49 7.23
C GLU A 37 -4.02 8.67 8.07
N GLY A 38 -3.95 8.25 9.33
CA GLY A 38 -4.99 8.46 10.35
C GLY A 38 -6.06 7.37 10.45
N LEU A 39 -6.70 7.30 11.62
CA LEU A 39 -7.78 6.37 11.93
C LEU A 39 -9.07 6.75 11.20
N ARG A 40 -9.66 5.78 10.50
CA ARG A 40 -10.96 5.86 9.80
C ARG A 40 -11.99 4.95 10.44
N THR A 41 -13.22 5.04 9.96
CA THR A 41 -14.31 4.12 10.35
C THR A 41 -13.96 2.66 10.08
N GLU A 42 -13.16 2.41 9.04
CA GLU A 42 -12.70 1.09 8.60
C GLU A 42 -11.34 0.69 9.23
N GLY A 43 -10.69 1.59 9.99
CA GLY A 43 -9.37 1.38 10.58
C GLY A 43 -8.27 2.28 10.02
N GLU A 44 -7.02 1.87 10.17
CA GLU A 44 -5.82 2.54 9.63
C GLU A 44 -5.33 1.83 8.36
N ALA A 45 -4.65 2.53 7.46
CA ALA A 45 -4.14 1.97 6.20
C ALA A 45 -2.88 1.09 6.36
N TYR A 46 -2.78 0.31 7.44
CA TYR A 46 -1.59 -0.51 7.77
C TYR A 46 -1.29 -1.58 6.71
N HIS A 47 -2.30 -1.98 5.94
CA HIS A 47 -2.21 -3.04 4.94
C HIS A 47 -1.56 -2.59 3.61
N GLY A 48 -1.46 -1.29 3.34
CA GLY A 48 -0.78 -0.73 2.15
C GLY A 48 -1.67 -0.55 0.90
N TYR A 49 -2.93 -0.96 0.96
CA TYR A 49 -3.86 -0.96 -0.20
C TYR A 49 -4.72 0.30 -0.35
N TRP A 50 -4.48 1.37 0.43
CA TRP A 50 -5.15 2.66 0.27
C TRP A 50 -4.15 3.75 -0.15
N PRO A 51 -3.56 3.63 -1.35
CA PRO A 51 -2.56 4.58 -1.82
C PRO A 51 -3.15 5.98 -1.96
N GLN A 52 -2.41 6.96 -1.45
CA GLN A 52 -2.70 8.39 -1.59
C GLN A 52 -1.72 9.04 -2.58
N ASN A 53 -0.44 8.68 -2.49
CA ASN A 53 0.62 9.23 -3.31
C ASN A 53 1.56 8.12 -3.77
N ILE A 54 1.41 7.72 -5.03
CA ILE A 54 2.20 6.61 -5.60
C ILE A 54 3.66 7.00 -5.90
N ASN A 55 4.00 8.29 -5.86
CA ASN A 55 5.36 8.81 -6.07
C ASN A 55 6.17 8.91 -4.76
N SER A 56 5.63 8.43 -3.64
CA SER A 56 6.29 8.50 -2.33
C SER A 56 6.15 7.17 -1.61
N LEU A 57 7.10 6.88 -0.71
CA LEU A 57 7.08 5.66 0.10
C LEU A 57 6.26 5.86 1.37
N ASN A 58 5.68 4.77 1.87
CA ASN A 58 5.02 4.75 3.17
C ASN A 58 6.06 4.88 4.29
N SER A 59 6.06 6.01 4.98
CA SER A 59 7.03 6.30 6.05
C SER A 59 6.92 5.35 7.25
N ASN A 60 5.76 4.71 7.46
CA ASN A 60 5.59 3.69 8.49
C ASN A 60 6.44 2.44 8.22
N PHE A 61 6.83 2.21 6.96
CA PHE A 61 7.59 1.03 6.53
C PHE A 61 9.10 1.24 6.56
N GLY A 62 9.55 2.47 6.79
CA GLY A 62 10.94 2.87 6.79
C GLY A 62 11.27 3.81 5.63
N SER A 63 12.56 4.01 5.43
CA SER A 63 13.11 4.87 4.38
C SER A 63 13.32 4.09 3.07
N ALA A 64 13.61 4.83 1.99
CA ALA A 64 14.04 4.22 0.73
C ALA A 64 15.32 3.39 0.89
N ASP A 65 16.21 3.79 1.80
CA ASP A 65 17.45 3.06 2.03
C ASP A 65 17.21 1.78 2.84
N ASP A 66 16.22 1.76 3.75
CA ASP A 66 15.80 0.53 4.42
C ASP A 66 15.28 -0.51 3.43
N LEU A 67 14.49 -0.08 2.43
CA LEU A 67 14.00 -0.98 1.37
C LEU A 67 15.14 -1.52 0.49
N LYS A 68 16.11 -0.67 0.12
CA LYS A 68 17.29 -1.10 -0.64
C LYS A 68 18.16 -2.07 0.16
N ASN A 69 18.33 -1.82 1.46
CA ASN A 69 19.08 -2.68 2.35
C ASN A 69 18.40 -4.05 2.47
N LEU A 70 17.08 -4.10 2.63
CA LEU A 70 16.31 -5.35 2.64
C LEU A 70 16.53 -6.14 1.34
N SER A 71 16.38 -5.47 0.19
CA SER A 71 16.63 -6.09 -1.11
C SER A 71 18.05 -6.64 -1.23
N THR A 72 19.05 -5.87 -0.79
CA THR A 72 20.46 -6.28 -0.83
C THR A 72 20.71 -7.50 0.05
N SER A 73 20.25 -7.47 1.31
CA SER A 73 20.41 -8.59 2.24
C SER A 73 19.70 -9.86 1.80
N LEU A 74 18.57 -9.76 1.10
CA LEU A 74 17.89 -10.91 0.49
C LEU A 74 18.71 -11.50 -0.65
N HIS A 75 19.19 -10.64 -1.57
CA HIS A 75 19.99 -11.07 -2.71
C HIS A 75 21.33 -11.68 -2.29
N ASP A 76 22.01 -11.13 -1.28
CA ASP A 76 23.24 -11.70 -0.71
C ASP A 76 23.02 -13.12 -0.16
N GLN A 77 21.78 -13.44 0.19
CA GLN A 77 21.36 -14.74 0.68
C GLN A 77 20.77 -15.65 -0.40
N GLY A 78 20.73 -15.23 -1.66
CA GLY A 78 20.15 -15.97 -2.79
C GLY A 78 18.62 -15.98 -2.79
N MET A 79 17.98 -15.00 -2.14
CA MET A 79 16.51 -14.87 -2.09
C MET A 79 16.00 -13.72 -2.96
N TYR A 80 14.75 -13.78 -3.39
CA TYR A 80 14.07 -12.76 -4.18
C TYR A 80 13.14 -11.89 -3.31
N LEU A 81 12.99 -10.62 -3.70
CA LEU A 81 12.01 -9.70 -3.12
C LEU A 81 10.86 -9.48 -4.12
N MET A 82 9.65 -9.87 -3.74
CA MET A 82 8.42 -9.58 -4.48
C MET A 82 7.65 -8.45 -3.75
N VAL A 83 7.18 -7.47 -4.51
CA VAL A 83 6.47 -6.30 -3.97
C VAL A 83 5.07 -6.27 -4.58
N ASP A 84 4.04 -6.14 -3.74
CA ASP A 84 2.69 -5.89 -4.22
C ASP A 84 2.56 -4.49 -4.84
N ILE A 85 1.85 -4.38 -5.97
CA ILE A 85 1.63 -3.12 -6.69
C ILE A 85 0.13 -2.95 -6.94
N VAL A 86 -0.43 -1.89 -6.37
CA VAL A 86 -1.83 -1.51 -6.56
C VAL A 86 -1.94 -0.58 -7.76
N VAL A 87 -2.34 -1.12 -8.91
CA VAL A 87 -2.59 -0.33 -10.14
C VAL A 87 -4.04 0.10 -10.29
N ASN A 88 -4.95 -0.56 -9.58
CA ASN A 88 -6.38 -0.47 -9.82
C ASN A 88 -7.02 0.80 -9.23
N HIS A 89 -6.62 1.21 -8.01
CA HIS A 89 -7.33 2.25 -7.27
C HIS A 89 -6.41 3.11 -6.40
N LEU A 90 -6.97 4.24 -5.96
CA LEU A 90 -6.47 5.09 -4.88
C LEU A 90 -7.48 5.11 -3.71
N VAL A 91 -7.11 5.73 -2.58
CA VAL A 91 -8.01 5.87 -1.43
C VAL A 91 -9.32 6.56 -1.82
N ALA A 92 -10.45 5.90 -1.53
CA ALA A 92 -11.79 6.41 -1.86
C ALA A 92 -12.33 7.44 -0.86
N ASN A 93 -11.78 7.47 0.36
CA ASN A 93 -12.32 8.29 1.44
C ASN A 93 -11.21 8.94 2.29
N PRO A 94 -10.77 10.17 1.99
CA PRO A 94 -9.73 10.87 2.73
C PRO A 94 -10.23 11.46 4.05
N THR A 95 -11.55 11.60 4.22
CA THR A 95 -12.17 12.11 5.45
C THR A 95 -12.93 10.97 6.16
N ASN A 96 -13.15 11.01 7.46
CA ASN A 96 -13.84 9.90 8.16
C ASN A 96 -15.36 9.91 7.94
N THR A 97 -15.81 10.16 6.70
CA THR A 97 -17.22 10.39 6.37
C THR A 97 -17.73 9.29 5.45
N THR A 98 -18.90 8.73 5.74
CA THR A 98 -19.44 7.59 4.98
C THR A 98 -20.04 7.98 3.62
N ASN A 99 -20.10 9.28 3.29
CA ASN A 99 -20.81 9.81 2.13
C ASN A 99 -19.93 10.79 1.33
N VAL A 100 -18.87 10.29 0.71
CA VAL A 100 -18.10 11.07 -0.26
C VAL A 100 -18.64 10.81 -1.66
N SER A 101 -19.26 11.83 -2.26
CA SER A 101 -19.60 11.83 -3.70
C SER A 101 -18.37 12.26 -4.50
N PRO A 102 -18.15 11.73 -5.73
CA PRO A 102 -17.13 12.23 -6.66
C PRO A 102 -17.18 13.76 -6.84
N GLU A 103 -18.35 14.38 -6.79
CA GLU A 103 -18.49 15.84 -6.96
C GLU A 103 -17.95 16.64 -5.77
N THR A 104 -17.90 16.00 -4.59
CA THR A 104 -17.49 16.61 -3.32
C THR A 104 -16.10 16.16 -2.87
N PHE A 105 -15.48 15.23 -3.60
CA PHE A 105 -14.16 14.71 -3.30
C PHE A 105 -13.06 15.74 -3.65
N ASP A 106 -12.18 16.04 -2.70
CA ASP A 106 -11.00 16.86 -2.97
C ASP A 106 -9.90 16.03 -3.65
N TYR A 107 -9.88 16.04 -4.98
CA TYR A 107 -8.91 15.29 -5.76
C TYR A 107 -7.47 15.78 -5.59
N SER A 108 -7.24 17.02 -5.14
CA SER A 108 -5.88 17.56 -4.97
C SER A 108 -5.06 16.79 -3.92
N PHE A 109 -5.75 16.07 -3.04
CA PHE A 109 -5.19 15.17 -2.04
C PHE A 109 -4.51 13.93 -2.65
N LEU A 110 -4.91 13.53 -3.86
CA LEU A 110 -4.41 12.36 -4.56
C LEU A 110 -3.27 12.74 -5.51
N GLN A 111 -2.17 11.99 -5.45
CA GLN A 111 -0.98 12.24 -6.26
C GLN A 111 -0.58 11.01 -7.06
N PRO A 112 -0.25 11.15 -8.36
CA PRO A 112 -0.24 12.40 -9.14
C PRO A 112 -1.61 12.81 -9.71
N PHE A 113 -2.66 12.04 -9.43
CA PHE A 113 -3.99 12.18 -10.04
C PHE A 113 -4.86 13.21 -9.33
N GLY A 114 -4.43 14.47 -9.36
CA GLY A 114 -5.03 15.58 -8.61
C GLY A 114 -6.37 16.11 -9.14
N SER A 115 -6.97 15.47 -10.15
CA SER A 115 -8.18 15.94 -10.84
C SER A 115 -9.20 14.82 -10.98
N GLN A 116 -10.49 15.15 -10.81
CA GLN A 116 -11.62 14.25 -11.06
C GLN A 116 -11.56 13.61 -12.45
N SER A 117 -11.08 14.34 -13.46
CA SER A 117 -10.94 13.85 -14.83
C SER A 117 -9.95 12.69 -15.00
N SER A 118 -9.13 12.42 -13.99
CA SER A 118 -8.19 11.29 -13.97
C SER A 118 -8.87 9.97 -13.62
N PHE A 119 -10.13 10.02 -13.19
CA PHE A 119 -10.89 8.87 -12.72
C PHE A 119 -12.11 8.67 -13.62
N HIS A 120 -12.51 7.41 -13.76
CA HIS A 120 -13.78 7.11 -14.38
C HIS A 120 -14.94 7.57 -13.47
N THR A 121 -16.12 7.74 -14.06
CA THR A 121 -17.36 7.91 -13.28
C THR A 121 -17.51 6.72 -12.33
N GLN A 122 -17.84 7.01 -11.06
CA GLN A 122 -17.99 5.97 -10.05
C GLN A 122 -19.02 4.92 -10.50
N CYS A 123 -18.60 3.66 -10.48
CA CYS A 123 -19.42 2.51 -10.80
C CYS A 123 -19.19 1.44 -9.74
N PHE A 124 -20.27 0.99 -9.10
CA PHE A 124 -20.20 -0.11 -8.15
C PHE A 124 -20.25 -1.44 -8.89
N ILE A 125 -19.57 -2.44 -8.33
CA ILE A 125 -19.72 -3.83 -8.77
C ILE A 125 -21.19 -4.21 -8.55
N SER A 126 -21.86 -4.56 -9.62
CA SER A 126 -23.27 -4.96 -9.65
C SER A 126 -23.45 -6.42 -10.05
N ASP A 127 -22.44 -7.02 -10.68
CA ASP A 127 -22.42 -8.44 -11.05
C ASP A 127 -21.03 -9.05 -10.82
N TYR A 128 -20.90 -9.82 -9.73
CA TYR A 128 -19.65 -10.52 -9.38
C TYR A 128 -19.30 -11.70 -10.30
N ASN A 129 -20.19 -12.10 -11.22
CA ASN A 129 -19.89 -13.12 -12.22
C ASN A 129 -19.37 -12.54 -13.55
N ASN A 130 -19.38 -11.21 -13.68
CA ASN A 130 -18.89 -10.52 -14.86
C ASN A 130 -17.47 -10.03 -14.60
N GLN A 131 -16.47 -10.67 -15.23
CA GLN A 131 -15.06 -10.33 -15.02
C GLN A 131 -14.78 -8.84 -15.25
N THR A 132 -15.35 -8.25 -16.30
CA THR A 132 -15.19 -6.81 -16.62
C THR A 132 -15.83 -5.88 -15.59
N ASN A 133 -16.74 -6.39 -14.76
CA ASN A 133 -17.35 -5.62 -13.68
C ASN A 133 -16.55 -5.70 -12.37
N VAL A 134 -15.71 -6.73 -12.21
CA VAL A 134 -14.93 -7.02 -10.99
C VAL A 134 -13.46 -6.60 -11.14
N GLU A 135 -12.92 -6.68 -12.36
CA GLU A 135 -11.54 -6.38 -12.76
C GLU A 135 -11.49 -5.55 -14.04
#